data_AF-A0A6P5RS30-F1
#
_entry.id   AF-A0A6P5RS30-F1
#
_cell.length_a   1.000
_cell.length_b   1.000
_cell.length_c   1.000
_cell.angle_alpha   90.00
_cell.angle_beta   90.00
_cell.angle_gamma   90.00
#
_symmetry.space_group_name_H-M   'P 1'
#
loop_
_entity.id
_entity.type
_entity.pdbx_description
1 polymer ?
#
loop_
_entity_poly.entity_id
_entity_poly.type
_entity_poly.pdbx_seq_one_letter_code
_entity_poly.pdbx_strand_id
1 'polypeptide(L)'
;MHTLSFFEECPPYDRWLTMPDMGHIISSCYNVVLIYLSMSLSVTFLPTKTMSLPLLERRHIAIGSVNDNHFVQVFLFPGHPMPPVLDCWHRVCLPDAEGWQTAYTERIQRFREIVDSDVATRETA
;
A
#
# COMPACT_ATOMS: atom_id res chain seq x y z
N MET A 1 20.73 9.40 -4.18
CA MET A 1 19.34 9.61 -4.64
C MET A 1 19.31 9.23 -6.11
N HIS A 2 18.83 8.03 -6.43
CA HIS A 2 18.65 7.61 -7.83
C HIS A 2 17.21 7.91 -8.21
N THR A 3 17.01 9.00 -8.93
CA THR A 3 15.74 9.28 -9.60
C THR A 3 15.71 8.41 -10.85
N LEU A 4 14.69 7.57 -11.00
CA LEU A 4 14.40 6.91 -12.26
C LEU A 4 13.85 7.97 -13.22
N SER A 5 14.76 8.69 -13.88
CA SER A 5 14.41 9.60 -14.96
C SER A 5 14.14 8.76 -16.21
N PHE A 6 12.90 8.31 -16.39
CA PHE A 6 12.48 7.62 -17.59
C PHE A 6 12.10 8.67 -18.65
N PHE A 7 12.87 8.73 -19.73
CA PHE A 7 12.73 9.73 -20.80
C PHE A 7 12.24 9.14 -22.13
N GLU A 8 11.70 7.92 -22.14
CA GLU A 8 11.02 7.37 -23.32
C GLU A 8 9.58 7.90 -23.42
N GLU A 9 8.94 7.68 -24.56
CA GLU A 9 7.50 7.96 -24.71
C GLU A 9 6.72 7.26 -23.60
N CYS A 10 5.74 7.96 -23.03
CA CYS A 10 4.87 7.37 -22.01
C CYS A 10 4.29 6.05 -22.55
N PRO A 11 4.40 4.94 -21.80
CA PRO A 11 3.83 3.67 -22.23
C PRO A 11 2.34 3.86 -22.53
N PRO A 12 1.74 3.06 -23.43
CA PRO A 12 0.31 3.12 -23.67
C PRO A 12 -0.46 2.81 -22.37
N TYR A 13 -1.66 3.37 -22.25
CA TYR A 13 -2.46 3.36 -21.01
C TYR A 13 -2.73 1.95 -20.47
N ASP A 14 -2.86 0.96 -21.36
CA ASP A 14 -3.04 -0.46 -21.03
C ASP A 14 -1.82 -1.12 -20.36
N ARG A 15 -0.69 -0.43 -20.31
CA ARG A 15 0.55 -0.86 -19.63
C ARG A 15 0.86 -0.07 -18.37
N TRP A 16 0.00 0.84 -17.97
CA TRP A 16 0.19 1.62 -16.76
C TRP A 16 0.01 0.77 -15.51
N LEU A 17 0.59 1.21 -14.40
CA LEU A 17 0.34 0.62 -13.09
C LEU A 17 -1.15 0.75 -12.76
N THR A 18 -1.81 -0.37 -12.44
CA THR A 18 -3.20 -0.39 -11.99
C THR A 18 -3.28 -0.71 -10.51
N MET A 19 -4.08 0.05 -9.77
CA MET A 19 -4.35 -0.15 -8.34
C MET A 19 -5.84 -0.45 -8.14
N PRO A 20 -6.21 -1.33 -7.20
CA PRO A 20 -5.36 -1.96 -6.18
C PRO A 20 -4.59 -3.22 -6.66
N ASP A 21 -4.90 -3.78 -7.83
CA ASP A 21 -4.45 -5.12 -8.26
C ASP A 21 -2.93 -5.34 -8.18
N MET A 22 -2.13 -4.37 -8.64
CA MET A 22 -0.67 -4.51 -8.67
C MET A 22 -0.01 -4.25 -7.30
N GLY A 23 -0.76 -3.76 -6.30
CA GLY A 23 -0.21 -3.41 -4.99
C GLY A 23 0.40 -4.60 -4.24
N HIS A 24 -0.24 -5.77 -4.31
CA HIS A 24 0.28 -7.02 -3.70
C HIS A 24 1.55 -7.54 -4.38
N ILE A 25 1.65 -7.35 -5.70
CA ILE A 25 2.82 -7.73 -6.49
C ILE A 25 4.01 -6.88 -6.05
N ILE A 26 3.82 -5.56 -5.96
CA ILE A 26 4.87 -4.63 -5.51
C ILE A 26 5.29 -4.94 -4.08
N SER A 27 4.35 -5.04 -3.14
CA SER A 27 4.67 -5.28 -1.72
C SER A 27 5.49 -6.56 -1.54
N SER A 28 5.10 -7.64 -2.23
CA SER A 28 5.72 -8.95 -2.12
C SER A 28 7.05 -9.04 -2.87
N CYS A 29 7.14 -8.48 -4.09
CA CYS A 29 8.35 -8.53 -4.91
C CYS A 29 9.51 -7.75 -4.27
N TYR A 30 9.22 -6.59 -3.69
CA TYR A 30 10.25 -5.72 -3.08
C TYR A 30 10.36 -5.86 -1.57
N ASN A 31 9.50 -6.71 -0.96
CA ASN A 31 9.39 -6.91 0.48
C ASN A 31 9.23 -5.58 1.24
N VAL A 32 8.24 -4.79 0.82
CA VAL A 32 7.93 -3.46 1.37
C VAL A 32 6.49 -3.42 1.84
N VAL A 33 6.23 -2.53 2.80
CA VAL A 33 4.85 -2.11 3.12
C VAL A 33 4.50 -0.97 2.18
N LEU A 34 3.63 -1.25 1.22
CA LEU A 34 3.16 -0.26 0.27
C LEU A 34 1.86 0.36 0.78
N ILE A 35 1.81 1.69 0.82
CA ILE A 35 0.64 2.46 1.23
C ILE A 35 0.14 3.17 -0.01
N TYR A 36 -1.12 2.92 -0.35
CA TYR A 36 -1.82 3.56 -1.44
C TYR A 36 -2.84 4.54 -0.89
N LEU A 37 -2.79 5.77 -1.36
CA LEU A 37 -3.71 6.85 -0.98
C LEU A 37 -4.36 7.40 -2.25
N SER A 38 -5.68 7.43 -2.30
CA SER A 38 -6.42 8.16 -3.33
C SER A 38 -7.67 8.78 -2.70
N MET A 39 -8.38 9.60 -3.49
CA MET A 39 -9.67 10.17 -3.07
C MET A 39 -10.77 9.12 -2.91
N SER A 40 -10.68 8.01 -3.62
CA SER A 40 -11.69 6.94 -3.62
C SER A 40 -11.30 5.72 -2.78
N LEU A 41 -10.01 5.49 -2.59
CA LEU A 41 -9.50 4.28 -1.94
C LEU A 41 -8.16 4.55 -1.29
N SER A 42 -8.08 4.27 0.01
CA SER A 42 -6.83 4.26 0.76
C SER A 42 -6.63 2.89 1.40
N VAL A 43 -5.53 2.21 1.05
CA VAL A 43 -5.25 0.83 1.48
C VAL A 43 -3.76 0.58 1.69
N THR A 44 -3.43 -0.39 2.54
CA THR A 44 -2.07 -0.86 2.78
C THR A 44 -1.89 -2.26 2.20
N PHE A 45 -0.82 -2.46 1.43
CA PHE A 45 -0.41 -3.76 0.93
C PHE A 45 0.79 -4.26 1.73
N LEU A 46 0.66 -5.47 2.25
CA LEU A 46 1.71 -6.17 2.96
C LEU A 46 2.30 -7.29 2.10
N PRO A 47 3.56 -7.67 2.29
CA PRO A 47 4.11 -8.88 1.68
C PRO A 47 3.30 -10.12 2.09
N THR A 48 3.07 -11.05 1.16
CA THR A 48 2.24 -12.25 1.41
C THR A 48 3.05 -13.50 1.71
N LYS A 49 4.31 -13.57 1.25
CA LYS A 49 5.13 -14.79 1.27
C LYS A 49 6.42 -14.68 2.07
N THR A 50 6.68 -13.54 2.72
CA THR A 50 7.89 -13.31 3.48
C THR A 50 7.59 -13.36 4.97
N MET A 51 8.48 -14.02 5.73
CA MET A 51 8.44 -13.95 7.19
C MET A 51 8.47 -12.48 7.62
N SER A 52 7.66 -12.14 8.63
CA SER A 52 7.63 -10.77 9.10
C SER A 52 9.01 -10.31 9.59
N LEU A 53 9.48 -9.17 9.08
CA LEU A 53 10.74 -8.58 9.51
C LEU A 53 10.57 -7.79 10.83
N PRO A 54 11.63 -7.55 11.60
CA PRO A 54 11.63 -6.55 12.67
C PRO A 54 11.20 -5.18 12.15
N LEU A 55 10.43 -4.40 12.94
CA LEU A 55 9.88 -3.11 12.51
C LEU A 55 10.93 -2.14 11.92
N LEU A 56 12.14 -2.13 12.48
CA LEU A 56 13.25 -1.26 12.04
C LEU A 56 13.79 -1.62 10.65
N GLU A 57 13.56 -2.83 10.17
CA GLU A 57 14.00 -3.32 8.86
C GLU A 57 12.90 -3.18 7.79
N ARG A 58 11.67 -2.86 8.21
CA ARG A 58 10.54 -2.72 7.29
C ARG A 58 10.62 -1.40 6.55
N ARG A 59 10.66 -1.48 5.22
CA ARG A 59 10.61 -0.30 4.35
C ARG A 59 9.16 0.06 4.04
N HIS A 60 8.80 1.32 4.27
CA HIS A 60 7.53 1.90 3.85
C HIS A 60 7.70 2.65 2.54
N ILE A 61 6.79 2.42 1.59
CA ILE A 61 6.63 3.25 0.40
C ILE A 61 5.18 3.73 0.41
N ALA A 62 4.97 5.04 0.34
CA ALA A 62 3.63 5.59 0.17
C ALA A 62 3.52 6.26 -1.21
N ILE A 63 2.44 5.94 -1.91
CA ILE A 63 2.09 6.52 -3.21
C ILE A 63 0.68 7.13 -3.13
N GLY A 64 0.55 8.33 -3.69
CA GLY A 64 -0.71 9.01 -3.87
C GLY A 64 -1.16 8.92 -5.32
N SER A 65 -2.42 8.58 -5.58
CA SER A 65 -3.04 8.70 -6.90
C SER A 65 -3.78 10.03 -7.02
N VAL A 66 -3.51 10.76 -8.11
CA VAL A 66 -4.04 12.08 -8.40
C VAL A 66 -4.61 12.08 -9.82
N ASN A 67 -5.78 12.69 -10.02
CA ASN A 67 -6.46 12.82 -11.31
C ASN A 67 -6.71 11.47 -12.04
N ASP A 68 -6.79 10.37 -11.30
CA ASP A 68 -7.01 9.00 -11.80
C ASP A 68 -6.00 8.52 -12.86
N ASN A 69 -4.87 9.21 -13.02
CA ASN A 69 -3.92 8.96 -14.11
C ASN A 69 -2.45 9.19 -13.71
N HIS A 70 -2.19 9.63 -12.48
CA HIS A 70 -0.84 9.97 -12.05
C HIS A 70 -0.56 9.49 -10.62
N PHE A 71 0.64 8.95 -10.41
CA PHE A 71 1.11 8.52 -9.08
C PHE A 71 2.26 9.40 -8.62
N VAL A 72 2.17 9.88 -7.39
CA VAL A 72 3.24 10.64 -6.73
C VAL A 72 3.75 9.90 -5.51
N GLN A 73 5.04 10.01 -5.22
CA GLN A 73 5.57 9.53 -3.95
C GLN A 73 5.14 10.47 -2.82
N VAL A 74 4.66 9.90 -1.72
CA VAL A 74 4.28 10.63 -0.51
C VAL A 74 5.25 10.26 0.61
N PHE A 75 5.70 11.27 1.37
CA PHE A 75 6.53 11.07 2.55
C PHE A 75 5.68 11.27 3.80
N LEU A 76 5.55 10.22 4.61
CA LEU A 76 4.72 10.23 5.81
C LEU A 76 5.60 10.30 7.06
N PHE A 77 5.14 11.05 8.07
CA PHE A 77 5.85 11.15 9.34
C PHE A 77 5.85 9.82 10.11
N PRO A 78 6.91 9.52 10.89
CA PRO A 78 6.92 8.34 11.75
C PRO A 78 5.66 8.25 12.63
N GLY A 79 5.08 7.04 12.73
CA GLY A 79 3.87 6.82 13.52
C GLY A 79 2.57 7.35 12.90
N HIS A 80 2.58 7.78 11.64
CA HIS A 80 1.38 8.21 10.92
C HIS A 80 0.24 7.16 10.98
N PRO A 81 -1.04 7.58 10.96
CA PRO A 81 -2.16 6.67 10.73
C PRO A 81 -2.00 5.90 9.43
N MET A 82 -2.38 4.62 9.42
CA MET A 82 -2.21 3.75 8.26
C MET A 82 -3.55 3.30 7.69
N PRO A 83 -3.78 3.39 6.38
CA PRO A 83 -4.97 2.80 5.77
C PRO A 83 -5.09 1.29 6.07
N PRO A 84 -6.30 0.73 6.06
CA PRO A 84 -6.52 -0.68 6.34
C PRO A 84 -5.80 -1.59 5.32
N VAL A 85 -5.46 -2.80 5.75
CA VAL A 85 -4.96 -3.85 4.86
C VAL A 85 -6.12 -4.41 4.05
N LEU A 86 -5.89 -4.69 2.76
CA LEU A 86 -6.92 -5.26 1.88
C LEU A 86 -7.34 -6.66 2.36
N ASP A 87 -8.65 -6.94 2.35
CA ASP A 87 -9.20 -8.19 2.91
C ASP A 87 -8.69 -9.44 2.18
N CYS A 88 -8.39 -9.31 0.88
CA CYS A 88 -7.84 -10.42 0.11
C CYS A 88 -6.46 -10.88 0.62
N TRP A 89 -5.69 -10.00 1.28
CA TRP A 89 -4.39 -10.34 1.85
C TRP A 89 -4.50 -11.49 2.86
N HIS A 90 -5.49 -11.42 3.75
CA HIS A 90 -5.74 -12.41 4.80
C HIS A 90 -6.07 -13.79 4.23
N ARG A 91 -6.57 -13.84 3.00
CA ARG A 91 -6.91 -15.10 2.30
C ARG A 91 -5.69 -15.76 1.66
N VAL A 92 -4.64 -14.98 1.36
CA VAL A 92 -3.49 -15.45 0.56
C VAL A 92 -2.15 -15.40 1.28
N CYS A 93 -2.07 -14.75 2.45
CA CYS A 93 -0.85 -14.66 3.23
C CYS A 93 -0.48 -16.02 3.86
N LEU A 94 0.82 -16.32 3.90
CA LEU A 94 1.33 -17.47 4.66
C LEU A 94 1.23 -17.18 6.17
N PRO A 95 1.12 -18.22 7.02
CA PRO A 95 1.08 -18.03 8.48
C PRO A 95 2.24 -17.18 9.02
N ASP A 96 3.46 -17.39 8.50
CA ASP A 96 4.66 -16.65 8.92
C ASP A 96 4.63 -15.14 8.54
N ALA A 97 3.71 -14.75 7.65
CA ALA A 97 3.52 -13.37 7.23
C ALA A 97 2.52 -12.61 8.12
N GLU A 98 1.80 -13.27 9.03
CA GLU A 98 0.79 -12.63 9.91
C GLU A 98 1.39 -11.50 10.75
N GLY A 99 2.65 -11.65 11.19
CA GLY A 99 3.38 -10.63 11.94
C GLY A 99 3.59 -9.31 11.19
N TRP A 100 3.34 -9.26 9.87
CA TRP A 100 3.33 -7.99 9.13
C TRP A 100 2.21 -7.08 9.61
N GLN A 101 0.98 -7.58 9.71
CA GLN A 101 -0.20 -6.76 10.05
C GLN A 101 -0.22 -6.38 11.53
N THR A 102 0.08 -7.32 12.43
CA THR A 102 0.00 -7.12 13.89
C THR A 102 0.78 -5.89 14.36
N ALA A 103 1.91 -5.59 13.71
CA ALA A 103 2.73 -4.45 14.06
C ALA A 103 2.12 -3.07 13.69
N TYR A 104 1.03 -3.05 12.91
CA TYR A 104 0.38 -1.84 12.42
C TYR A 104 -1.05 -1.66 12.91
N THR A 105 -1.59 -2.60 13.70
CA THR A 105 -2.99 -2.59 14.17
C THR A 105 -3.40 -1.27 14.81
N GLU A 106 -2.56 -0.71 15.69
CA GLU A 106 -2.83 0.55 16.38
C GLU A 106 -2.89 1.75 15.42
N ARG A 107 -2.03 1.76 14.39
CA ARG A 107 -2.00 2.81 13.36
C ARG A 107 -3.17 2.69 12.38
N ILE A 108 -3.61 1.47 12.10
CA ILE A 108 -4.81 1.18 11.30
C ILE A 108 -6.07 1.64 12.04
N GLN A 109 -6.12 1.39 13.34
CA GLN A 109 -7.24 1.85 14.17
C GLN A 109 -7.33 3.38 14.20
N ARG A 110 -6.21 4.08 14.41
CA ARG A 110 -6.16 5.55 14.33
C ARG A 110 -6.60 6.10 12.97
N PHE A 111 -6.32 5.40 11.87
CA PHE A 111 -6.76 5.85 10.55
C PHE A 111 -8.29 5.80 10.42
N ARG A 112 -8.91 4.72 10.91
CA ARG A 112 -10.37 4.56 10.91
C ARG A 112 -11.09 5.59 11.76
N GLU A 113 -10.42 6.12 12.79
CA GLU A 113 -10.97 7.20 13.64
C GLU A 113 -10.94 8.56 12.95
N ILE A 114 -10.05 8.76 11.96
CA ILE A 114 -9.86 10.03 11.26
C ILE A 114 -10.71 10.09 9.97
N VAL A 115 -10.81 8.96 9.28
CA VAL A 115 -11.46 8.88 7.97
C VAL A 115 -12.90 8.42 8.16
N ASP A 116 -13.85 9.26 7.74
CA ASP A 116 -15.28 8.94 7.77
C ASP A 116 -15.57 7.64 7.00
N SER A 117 -16.57 6.87 7.43
CA SER A 117 -16.82 5.50 6.94
C SER A 117 -17.09 5.40 5.44
N ASP A 118 -17.35 6.53 4.78
CA ASP A 118 -17.64 6.63 3.35
C ASP A 118 -16.41 6.58 2.44
N VAL A 119 -15.20 6.80 2.96
CA VAL A 119 -13.95 6.85 2.16
C VAL A 119 -13.16 5.54 2.22
N ALA A 120 -13.48 4.63 3.15
CA ALA A 120 -12.74 3.41 3.36
C ALA A 120 -13.61 2.18 3.04
N THR A 121 -13.04 1.23 2.29
CA THR A 121 -13.40 -0.19 2.29
C THR A 121 -14.64 -0.67 1.52
N ARG A 122 -14.86 -0.21 0.28
CA ARG A 122 -15.64 -1.02 -0.67
C ARG A 122 -14.74 -1.51 -1.80
N GLU A 123 -14.27 -2.74 -1.67
CA GLU A 123 -13.97 -3.57 -2.84
C GLU A 123 -15.27 -3.66 -3.64
N THR A 124 -15.38 -2.92 -4.74
CA THR A 124 -16.41 -3.22 -5.73
C THR A 124 -16.08 -4.57 -6.36
N ALA A 125 -16.94 -5.55 -6.08
CA ALA A 125 -16.90 -6.91 -6.59
C ALA A 125 -16.97 -6.99 -8.12
#